data_AF-A0A7S0TCS4-F1
#
_entry.id   AF-A0A7S0TCS4-F1
#
_cell.length_a   1.000
_cell.length_b   1.000
_cell.length_c   1.000
_cell.angle_alpha   90.00
_cell.angle_beta   90.00
_cell.angle_gamma   90.00
#
_symmetry.space_group_name_H-M   'P 1'
#
loop_
_entity.id
_entity.type
_entity.pdbx_description
1 polymer ?
#
loop_
_entity_poly.entity_id
_entity_poly.type
_entity_poly.pdbx_seq_one_letter_code
_entity_poly.pdbx_strand_id
1 'polypeptide(L)'
;LCRDGKCQSLLISGESGAGKTETVKHCLRYLAFRSSGGGRVDEVLLRTNPILEAMANAKTLRNDNSSRFGKYVRVYLEPLSGRVKAASVTAYLLEKVRVVEQLEGERNYHVFYQSARSRGLDPGERRALCGGGVVAVAGVDDAAVWREATAPAL
;
A
#
# COMPACT_ATOMS: atom_id res chain seq x y z
N LEU A 1 20.13 -3.88 -16.13
CA LEU A 1 18.77 -3.63 -16.68
C LEU A 1 18.82 -3.26 -18.15
N CYS A 2 19.68 -2.32 -18.57
CA CYS A 2 19.70 -1.85 -19.97
C CYS A 2 20.66 -2.61 -20.91
N ARG A 3 21.50 -3.52 -20.40
CA ARG A 3 22.58 -4.18 -21.19
C ARG A 3 22.08 -4.90 -22.44
N ASP A 4 20.95 -5.60 -22.34
CA ASP A 4 20.40 -6.41 -23.43
C ASP A 4 19.19 -5.75 -24.11
N GLY A 5 18.84 -4.51 -23.72
CA GLY A 5 17.65 -3.81 -24.22
C GLY A 5 16.30 -4.46 -23.88
N LYS A 6 16.28 -5.48 -23.01
CA LYS A 6 15.07 -6.26 -22.68
C LYS A 6 14.45 -5.83 -21.35
N CYS A 7 13.12 -5.77 -21.32
CA CYS A 7 12.35 -5.59 -20.08
C CYS A 7 12.64 -6.71 -19.07
N GLN A 8 12.74 -6.34 -17.79
CA GLN A 8 13.00 -7.27 -16.69
C GLN A 8 11.80 -7.31 -15.75
N SER A 9 11.59 -8.44 -15.09
CA SER A 9 10.54 -8.62 -14.08
C SER A 9 11.13 -9.16 -12.78
N LEU A 10 10.55 -8.73 -11.67
CA LEU A 10 10.83 -9.27 -10.34
C LEU A 10 9.50 -9.77 -9.77
N LEU A 11 9.41 -11.08 -9.54
CA LEU A 11 8.26 -11.71 -8.88
C LEU A 11 8.58 -11.89 -7.40
N ILE A 12 7.80 -11.24 -6.54
CA ILE A 12 7.92 -11.37 -5.09
C ILE A 12 6.65 -12.07 -4.58
N SER A 13 6.81 -13.33 -4.17
CA SER A 13 5.73 -14.18 -3.63
C SER A 13 6.03 -14.56 -2.18
N GLY A 14 5.02 -15.10 -1.48
CA GLY A 14 5.10 -15.48 -0.08
C GLY A 14 3.78 -15.29 0.65
N GLU A 15 3.67 -15.85 1.85
CA GLU A 15 2.47 -15.75 2.69
C GLU A 15 2.23 -14.31 3.20
N SER A 16 1.05 -14.04 3.75
CA SER A 16 0.78 -12.74 4.38
C SER A 16 1.74 -12.53 5.55
N GLY A 17 2.36 -11.34 5.63
CA GLY A 17 3.37 -11.03 6.65
C GLY A 17 4.82 -11.40 6.27
N ALA A 18 5.07 -12.12 5.17
CA ALA A 18 6.42 -12.55 4.76
C ALA A 18 7.36 -11.42 4.27
N GLY A 19 6.98 -10.15 4.42
CA GLY A 19 7.83 -9.01 4.02
C GLY A 19 7.77 -8.60 2.55
N LYS A 20 6.84 -9.14 1.74
CA LYS A 20 6.72 -8.83 0.29
C LYS A 20 6.71 -7.32 -0.01
N THR A 21 5.87 -6.56 0.70
CA THR A 21 5.71 -5.12 0.51
C THR A 21 6.99 -4.37 0.85
N GLU A 22 7.70 -4.77 1.91
CA GLU A 22 8.97 -4.17 2.30
C GLU A 22 10.08 -4.48 1.28
N THR A 23 10.13 -5.72 0.76
CA THR A 23 11.05 -6.08 -0.33
C THR A 23 10.82 -5.20 -1.55
N VAL A 24 9.56 -4.96 -1.96
CA VAL A 24 9.24 -4.04 -3.06
C VAL A 24 9.75 -2.62 -2.77
N LYS A 25 9.54 -2.11 -1.55
CA LYS A 25 10.04 -0.78 -1.13
C LYS A 25 11.57 -0.70 -1.25
N HIS A 26 12.30 -1.72 -0.81
CA HIS A 26 13.76 -1.78 -0.95
C HIS A 26 14.21 -1.81 -2.41
N CYS A 27 13.57 -2.62 -3.26
CA CYS A 27 13.89 -2.66 -4.69
C CYS A 27 13.68 -1.29 -5.36
N LEU A 28 12.57 -0.61 -5.06
CA LEU A 28 12.29 0.72 -5.61
C LEU A 28 13.30 1.77 -5.13
N ARG A 29 13.66 1.77 -3.84
CA ARG A 29 14.72 2.66 -3.30
C ARG A 29 16.07 2.41 -3.97
N TYR A 30 16.41 1.15 -4.22
CA TYR A 30 17.65 0.81 -4.90
C TYR A 30 17.67 1.30 -6.35
N LEU A 31 16.57 1.13 -7.09
CA LEU A 31 16.44 1.65 -8.45
C LEU A 31 16.53 3.18 -8.47
N ALA A 32 15.90 3.86 -7.51
CA ALA A 32 15.99 5.31 -7.35
C ALA A 32 17.42 5.77 -7.09
N PHE A 33 18.11 5.14 -6.12
CA PHE A 33 19.51 5.44 -5.79
C PHE A 33 20.44 5.28 -7.01
N ARG A 34 20.25 4.21 -7.79
CA ARG A 34 21.05 3.94 -8.99
C ARG A 34 20.77 4.89 -10.15
N SER A 35 19.66 5.64 -10.12
CA SER A 35 19.22 6.55 -11.20
C SER A 35 19.81 7.97 -11.12
N SER A 36 20.98 8.12 -10.49
CA SER A 36 21.77 9.37 -10.41
C SER A 36 20.97 10.60 -9.98
N GLY A 37 20.42 10.53 -8.76
CA GLY A 37 19.79 11.64 -8.04
C GLY A 37 18.28 11.48 -7.98
N GLY A 38 17.79 11.06 -6.80
CA GLY A 38 16.37 10.85 -6.50
C GLY A 38 15.50 11.96 -7.07
N GLY A 39 14.71 11.61 -8.06
CA GLY A 39 13.82 12.49 -8.76
C GLY A 39 12.44 12.50 -8.11
N ARG A 40 11.56 13.30 -8.69
CA ARG A 40 10.17 13.39 -8.24
C ARG A 40 9.40 12.06 -8.40
N VAL A 41 9.81 11.18 -9.32
CA VAL A 41 9.10 9.93 -9.60
C VAL A 41 9.28 8.89 -8.50
N ASP A 42 10.46 8.78 -7.91
CA ASP A 42 10.75 7.89 -6.80
C ASP A 42 10.08 8.33 -5.50
N GLU A 43 10.09 9.63 -5.19
CA GLU A 43 9.35 10.16 -4.06
C GLU A 43 7.85 9.88 -4.21
N VAL A 44 7.27 10.15 -5.38
CA VAL A 44 5.86 9.88 -5.67
C VAL A 44 5.54 8.39 -5.53
N LEU A 45 6.39 7.50 -6.04
CA LEU A 45 6.20 6.05 -5.90
C LEU A 45 6.19 5.61 -4.44
N LEU A 46 7.15 6.07 -3.63
CA LEU A 46 7.21 5.72 -2.22
C LEU A 46 6.02 6.26 -1.44
N ARG A 47 5.56 7.48 -1.78
CA ARG A 47 4.38 8.13 -1.18
C ARG A 47 3.05 7.51 -1.59
N THR A 48 2.99 6.79 -2.71
CA THR A 48 1.77 6.04 -3.07
C THR A 48 1.52 4.85 -2.14
N ASN A 49 2.53 4.34 -1.43
CA ASN A 49 2.37 3.16 -0.58
C ASN A 49 1.38 3.40 0.57
N PRO A 50 1.53 4.43 1.43
CA PRO A 50 0.54 4.73 2.46
C PRO A 50 -0.91 4.80 1.94
N ILE A 51 -1.11 5.41 0.77
CA ILE A 51 -2.43 5.51 0.14
C ILE A 51 -2.97 4.12 -0.24
N LEU A 52 -2.14 3.31 -0.90
CA LEU A 52 -2.55 1.96 -1.30
C LEU A 52 -2.76 1.04 -0.10
N GLU A 53 -1.94 1.17 0.94
CA GLU A 53 -2.09 0.43 2.19
C GLU A 53 -3.39 0.84 2.90
N ALA A 54 -3.71 2.13 2.98
CA ALA A 54 -4.99 2.59 3.53
C ALA A 54 -6.19 2.01 2.75
N MET A 55 -6.13 2.07 1.41
CA MET A 55 -7.25 1.69 0.55
C MET A 55 -7.45 0.18 0.42
N ALA A 56 -6.40 -0.62 0.55
CA ALA A 56 -6.43 -2.02 0.14
C ALA A 56 -5.72 -3.00 1.11
N ASN A 57 -5.24 -2.51 2.26
CA ASN A 57 -4.86 -3.37 3.38
C ASN A 57 -5.93 -3.36 4.47
N ALA A 58 -5.97 -4.46 5.22
CA ALA A 58 -6.87 -4.65 6.34
C ALA A 58 -6.22 -5.49 7.43
N LYS A 59 -6.77 -5.38 8.65
CA LYS A 59 -6.44 -6.33 9.73
C LYS A 59 -7.15 -7.66 9.47
N THR A 60 -6.37 -8.72 9.55
CA THR A 60 -6.80 -10.12 9.49
C THR A 60 -6.36 -10.85 10.75
N LEU A 61 -6.78 -12.10 10.93
CA LEU A 61 -6.35 -12.93 12.07
C LEU A 61 -4.82 -13.15 12.13
N ARG A 62 -4.12 -13.08 10.99
CA ARG A 62 -2.69 -13.40 10.90
C ARG A 62 -1.79 -12.17 10.76
N ASN A 63 -2.34 -11.04 10.35
CA ASN A 63 -1.58 -9.85 10.01
C ASN A 63 -2.48 -8.61 10.11
N ASP A 64 -2.04 -7.64 10.90
CA ASP A 64 -2.76 -6.39 11.16
C ASP A 64 -2.75 -5.43 9.95
N ASN A 65 -1.82 -5.61 9.00
CA ASN A 65 -1.69 -4.81 7.78
C ASN A 65 -1.60 -5.72 6.54
N SER A 66 -2.54 -6.66 6.38
CA SER A 66 -2.55 -7.60 5.25
C SER A 66 -3.03 -6.92 3.97
N SER A 67 -2.21 -6.90 2.92
CA SER A 67 -2.67 -6.52 1.58
C SER A 67 -3.71 -7.50 1.06
N ARG A 68 -4.87 -6.99 0.64
CA ARG A 68 -5.99 -7.75 0.08
C ARG A 68 -6.18 -7.46 -1.42
N PHE A 69 -5.06 -7.11 -2.06
CA PHE A 69 -4.93 -6.89 -3.49
C PHE A 69 -3.53 -7.28 -3.92
N GLY A 70 -3.38 -7.64 -5.19
CA GLY A 70 -2.09 -7.74 -5.84
C GLY A 70 -1.68 -6.42 -6.46
N LYS A 71 -0.38 -6.14 -6.43
CA LYS A 71 0.22 -4.90 -6.96
C LYS A 71 1.23 -5.24 -8.05
N TYR A 72 1.08 -4.62 -9.22
CA TYR A 72 2.05 -4.69 -10.30
C TYR A 72 2.63 -3.29 -10.53
N VAL A 73 3.92 -3.13 -10.26
CA VAL A 73 4.62 -1.85 -10.43
C VAL A 73 5.49 -1.95 -11.66
N ARG A 74 5.25 -1.08 -12.64
CA ARG A 74 6.13 -0.90 -13.79
C ARG A 74 6.97 0.35 -13.57
N VAL A 75 8.28 0.21 -13.73
CA VAL A 75 9.23 1.32 -13.68
C VAL A 75 9.83 1.47 -15.06
N TYR A 76 9.66 2.64 -15.67
CA TYR A 76 10.16 2.96 -16.99
C TYR A 76 11.50 3.66 -16.84
N LEU A 77 12.54 3.08 -17.43
CA LEU A 77 13.88 3.66 -17.44
C LEU A 77 14.13 4.37 -18.76
N GLU A 78 14.85 5.49 -18.72
CA GLU A 78 15.40 6.11 -19.91
C GLU A 78 16.51 5.21 -20.50
N PRO A 79 16.46 4.85 -21.79
CA PRO A 79 17.41 3.88 -22.37
C PRO A 79 18.88 4.29 -22.26
N LEU A 80 19.20 5.58 -22.41
CA LEU A 80 20.58 6.09 -22.47
C LEU A 80 21.16 6.32 -21.07
N SER A 81 20.47 7.05 -20.20
CA SER A 81 20.97 7.33 -18.85
C SER A 81 20.64 6.24 -17.81
N GLY A 82 19.70 5.34 -18.11
CA GLY A 82 19.22 4.33 -17.17
C GLY A 82 18.39 4.90 -16.01
N ARG A 83 18.03 6.19 -16.05
CA ARG A 83 17.28 6.87 -14.99
C ARG A 83 15.80 6.52 -15.02
N VAL A 84 15.14 6.52 -13.86
CA VAL A 84 13.68 6.37 -13.79
C VAL A 84 13.00 7.57 -14.47
N LYS A 85 12.30 7.31 -15.57
CA LYS A 85 11.51 8.29 -16.33
C LYS A 85 10.07 8.38 -15.85
N ALA A 86 9.46 7.23 -15.53
CA ALA A 86 8.07 7.15 -15.11
C ALA A 86 7.82 5.87 -14.33
N ALA A 87 6.68 5.79 -13.68
CA ALA A 87 6.20 4.54 -13.10
C ALA A 87 4.67 4.46 -13.14
N SER A 88 4.16 3.22 -13.17
CA SER A 88 2.72 2.95 -13.10
C SER A 88 2.46 1.82 -12.14
N VAL A 89 1.38 1.94 -11.36
CA VAL A 89 0.90 0.88 -10.48
C VAL A 89 -0.42 0.35 -11.01
N THR A 90 -0.51 -0.96 -11.17
CA THR A 90 -1.76 -1.66 -11.51
C THR A 90 -2.14 -2.55 -10.35
N ALA A 91 -3.33 -2.33 -9.80
CA ALA A 91 -3.93 -3.20 -8.80
C ALA A 91 -4.69 -4.35 -9.48
N TYR A 92 -4.62 -5.55 -8.91
CA TYR A 92 -5.38 -6.71 -9.37
C TYR A 92 -5.92 -7.50 -8.18
N LEU A 93 -7.00 -8.26 -8.39
CA LEU A 93 -7.58 -9.17 -7.40
C LEU A 93 -7.89 -8.52 -6.04
N LEU A 94 -8.45 -7.31 -6.04
CA LEU A 94 -8.96 -6.69 -4.83
C LEU A 94 -10.07 -7.55 -4.22
N GLU A 95 -9.98 -7.87 -2.94
CA GLU A 95 -11.00 -8.63 -2.20
C GLU A 95 -12.24 -7.75 -1.97
N LYS A 96 -13.11 -7.67 -2.98
CA LYS A 96 -14.31 -6.81 -2.94
C LYS A 96 -15.29 -7.18 -1.82
N VAL A 97 -15.42 -8.48 -1.52
CA VAL A 97 -16.34 -8.98 -0.48
C VAL A 97 -16.03 -8.39 0.90
N ARG A 98 -14.77 -8.05 1.17
CA ARG A 98 -14.36 -7.43 2.44
C ARG A 98 -15.08 -6.13 2.75
N VAL A 99 -15.54 -5.41 1.72
CA VAL A 99 -16.27 -4.14 1.91
C VAL A 99 -17.60 -4.36 2.64
N VAL A 100 -18.26 -5.50 2.41
CA VAL A 100 -19.61 -5.79 2.93
C VAL A 100 -19.60 -6.83 4.05
N GLU A 101 -18.60 -7.71 4.09
CA GLU A 101 -18.49 -8.80 5.06
C GLU A 101 -17.06 -8.92 5.59
N GLN A 102 -16.92 -9.16 6.89
CA GLN A 102 -15.64 -9.44 7.54
C GLN A 102 -15.82 -10.63 8.48
N LEU A 103 -14.80 -11.48 8.57
CA LEU A 103 -14.78 -12.56 9.54
C LEU A 103 -14.60 -11.99 10.96
N GLU A 104 -15.05 -12.75 11.96
CA GLU A 104 -14.84 -12.42 13.37
C GLU A 104 -13.33 -12.22 13.64
N GLY A 105 -13.00 -11.13 14.34
CA GLY A 105 -11.62 -10.74 14.63
C GLY A 105 -10.95 -9.91 13.52
N GLU A 106 -11.58 -9.74 12.37
CA GLU A 106 -11.04 -8.97 11.24
C GLU A 106 -11.65 -7.55 11.11
N ARG A 107 -10.94 -6.69 10.39
CA ARG A 107 -11.42 -5.36 9.99
C ARG A 107 -11.75 -5.31 8.50
N ASN A 108 -12.53 -4.30 8.14
CA ASN A 108 -12.62 -3.79 6.77
C ASN A 108 -11.30 -3.08 6.40
N TYR A 109 -11.24 -2.46 5.21
CA TYR A 109 -10.08 -1.68 4.78
C TYR A 109 -9.77 -0.51 5.72
N HIS A 110 -8.48 -0.25 5.94
CA HIS A 110 -8.02 0.77 6.90
C HIS A 110 -8.59 2.15 6.63
N VAL A 111 -8.77 2.53 5.35
CA VAL A 111 -9.31 3.82 4.92
C VAL A 111 -10.61 4.17 5.62
N PHE A 112 -11.49 3.19 5.88
CA PHE A 112 -12.78 3.47 6.52
C PHE A 112 -12.63 3.90 7.98
N TYR A 113 -11.75 3.24 8.73
CA TYR A 113 -11.48 3.58 10.13
C TYR A 113 -10.71 4.89 10.24
N GLN A 114 -9.69 5.07 9.39
CA GLN A 114 -8.90 6.30 9.29
C GLN A 114 -9.79 7.51 8.97
N SER A 115 -10.68 7.38 7.99
CA SER A 115 -11.58 8.46 7.55
C SER A 115 -12.71 8.75 8.54
N ALA A 116 -13.19 7.75 9.28
CA ALA A 116 -14.18 7.94 10.33
C ALA A 116 -13.56 8.63 11.56
N ARG A 117 -12.43 8.11 12.05
CA ARG A 117 -11.73 8.64 13.22
C ARG A 117 -11.18 10.05 12.99
N SER A 118 -10.71 10.37 11.78
CA SER A 118 -10.27 11.73 11.45
C SER A 118 -11.39 12.77 11.46
N ARG A 119 -12.65 12.32 11.38
CA ARG A 119 -13.86 13.17 11.51
C ARG A 119 -14.51 13.09 12.90
N GLY A 120 -13.87 12.41 13.86
CA GLY A 120 -14.44 12.21 15.20
C GLY A 120 -15.64 11.26 15.24
N LEU A 121 -15.83 10.45 14.20
CA LEU A 121 -16.90 9.45 14.14
C LEU A 121 -16.44 8.12 14.75
N ASP A 122 -17.35 7.39 15.38
CA ASP A 122 -17.10 6.03 15.86
C ASP A 122 -17.39 5.00 14.76
N PRO A 123 -16.39 4.24 14.26
CA PRO A 123 -16.61 3.16 13.30
C PRO A 123 -17.56 2.07 13.81
N GLY A 124 -17.72 1.91 15.13
CA GLY A 124 -18.62 0.94 15.74
C GLY A 124 -20.10 1.14 15.39
N GLU A 125 -20.51 2.37 15.09
CA GLU A 125 -21.89 2.72 14.75
C GLU A 125 -22.30 2.35 13.31
N ARG A 126 -21.37 1.79 12.51
CA ARG A 126 -21.60 1.43 11.11
C ARG A 126 -21.40 -0.06 10.92
N ARG A 127 -22.50 -0.80 10.75
CA ARG A 127 -22.49 -2.26 10.52
C ARG A 127 -21.51 -2.71 9.45
N ALA A 128 -21.41 -1.97 8.34
CA ALA A 128 -20.49 -2.28 7.24
C ALA A 128 -18.99 -2.20 7.65
N LEU A 129 -18.67 -1.51 8.75
CA LEU A 129 -17.31 -1.35 9.28
C LEU A 129 -17.02 -2.24 10.48
N CYS A 130 -18.05 -2.76 11.17
CA CYS A 130 -17.87 -3.53 12.41
C CYS A 130 -18.35 -4.99 12.30
N GLY A 131 -18.55 -5.52 11.08
CA GLY A 131 -19.03 -6.89 10.86
C GLY A 131 -18.15 -7.97 11.51
N GLY A 132 -16.84 -7.73 11.62
CA GLY A 132 -15.89 -8.62 12.29
C GLY A 132 -15.70 -8.35 13.80
N GLY A 133 -16.45 -7.41 14.39
CA GLY A 133 -16.36 -7.08 15.82
C GLY A 133 -15.12 -6.29 16.25
N VAL A 134 -14.25 -5.92 15.30
CA VAL A 134 -13.00 -5.19 15.58
C VAL A 134 -13.01 -3.83 14.91
N VAL A 135 -12.75 -2.77 15.68
CA VAL A 135 -12.71 -1.38 15.19
C VAL A 135 -11.35 -0.70 15.37
N ALA A 136 -10.42 -1.34 16.08
CA ALA A 136 -9.09 -0.81 16.39
C ALA A 136 -8.00 -1.88 16.18
N VAL A 137 -6.78 -1.42 15.93
CA VAL A 137 -5.57 -2.25 15.86
C VAL A 137 -4.63 -1.79 16.95
N ALA A 138 -4.03 -2.74 17.67
CA ALA A 138 -3.11 -2.43 18.75
C ALA A 138 -1.93 -1.59 18.23
N GLY A 139 -1.64 -0.46 18.88
CA GLY A 139 -0.54 0.41 18.50
C GLY A 139 -0.78 1.28 17.26
N VAL A 140 -1.99 1.28 16.67
CA VAL A 140 -2.30 2.12 15.50
C VAL A 140 -3.28 3.22 15.87
N ASP A 141 -2.87 4.47 15.65
CA ASP A 141 -3.77 5.64 15.66
C ASP A 141 -4.26 5.91 14.23
N ASP A 142 -5.45 5.41 13.91
CA ASP A 142 -6.07 5.57 12.58
C ASP A 142 -6.24 7.06 12.18
N ALA A 143 -6.47 7.98 13.13
CA ALA A 143 -6.60 9.40 12.83
C ALA A 143 -5.24 10.07 12.55
N ALA A 144 -4.18 9.67 13.26
CA ALA A 144 -2.81 10.10 12.95
C ALA A 144 -2.36 9.59 11.58
N VAL A 145 -2.60 8.31 11.28
CA VAL A 145 -2.26 7.70 9.98
C VAL A 145 -3.00 8.40 8.84
N TRP A 146 -4.27 8.77 9.02
CA TRP A 146 -5.01 9.58 8.03
C TRP A 146 -4.33 10.92 7.76
N ARG A 147 -3.93 11.64 8.81
CA ARG A 147 -3.26 12.94 8.68
C ARG A 147 -1.95 12.83 7.91
N GLU A 148 -1.15 11.80 8.19
CA GLU A 148 0.09 11.55 7.46
C GLU A 148 -0.17 11.22 5.99
N ALA A 149 -1.11 10.33 5.70
CA ALA A 149 -1.41 9.90 4.33
C ALA A 149 -2.03 11.01 3.46
N THR A 150 -2.73 11.96 4.08
CA THR A 150 -3.40 13.08 3.40
C THR A 150 -2.61 14.39 3.44
N ALA A 151 -1.44 14.42 4.08
CA ALA A 151 -0.61 15.60 4.15
C ALA A 151 -0.18 16.07 2.75
N PRO A 152 -0.21 17.39 2.47
CA PRO A 152 0.24 17.92 1.18
C PRO A 152 1.68 17.52 0.90
N ALA A 153 1.98 17.30 -0.38
CA ALA A 153 3.37 17.24 -0.85
C ALA A 153 4.00 18.62 -0.73
N LEU A 154 4.96 18.78 0.20
CA LEU A 154 5.92 19.89 0.16
C LEU A 154 6.72 19.85 -1.14
#